data_AF-A0A9P7C1E3-F1
#
_entry.id   AF-A0A9P7C1E3-F1
#
_cell.length_a   1.000
_cell.length_b   1.000
_cell.length_c   1.000
_cell.angle_alpha   90.00
_cell.angle_beta   90.00
_cell.angle_gamma   90.00
#
_symmetry.space_group_name_H-M   'P 1'
#
loop_
_entity.id
_entity.type
_entity.pdbx_description
1 polymer ?
#
loop_
_entity_poly.entity_id
_entity_poly.type
_entity_poly.pdbx_seq_one_letter_code
_entity_poly.pdbx_strand_id
1 'polypeptide(L)'
;MTRTISKSVQNQIQLLLASNMTYEQVMERIPGLKKSTLGRYANKFFPKRMKATPGRRATIGETTKSYIRRQVIKGEFKTAKAAHQYLNGLGYTIGYSGVLKLLKSMNFRAKIKAKKPLLSKQHKERRLA
;
A
#
# COMPACT_ATOMS: atom_id res chain seq x y z
N MET A 1 -18.15 25.07 -13.79
CA MET A 1 -16.95 25.24 -14.65
C MET A 1 -15.82 25.83 -13.81
N THR A 2 -14.67 25.17 -13.69
CA THR A 2 -13.51 25.73 -12.98
C THR A 2 -12.89 26.85 -13.82
N ARG A 3 -12.90 28.09 -13.31
CA ARG A 3 -12.24 29.23 -13.96
C ARG A 3 -10.75 28.95 -14.11
N THR A 4 -10.27 28.83 -15.34
CA THR A 4 -8.85 28.71 -15.65
C THR A 4 -8.17 30.05 -15.37
N ILE A 5 -7.04 30.05 -14.65
CA ILE A 5 -6.28 31.27 -14.38
C ILE A 5 -5.77 31.88 -15.70
N SER A 6 -5.64 33.20 -15.77
CA SER A 6 -5.17 33.90 -16.96
C SER A 6 -3.78 33.42 -17.41
N LYS A 7 -3.50 33.47 -18.71
CA LYS A 7 -2.20 33.04 -19.28
C LYS A 7 -1.02 33.82 -18.67
N SER A 8 -1.23 35.10 -18.35
CA SER A 8 -0.21 35.93 -17.69
C SER A 8 0.20 35.36 -16.33
N VAL A 9 -0.78 35.03 -15.48
CA VAL A 9 -0.52 34.42 -14.16
C VAL A 9 0.13 33.04 -14.30
N GLN A 10 -0.24 32.27 -15.33
CA GLN A 10 0.41 30.98 -15.61
C GLN A 10 1.90 31.13 -15.93
N ASN A 11 2.27 32.09 -16.78
CA ASN A 11 3.66 32.35 -17.13
C ASN A 11 4.47 32.84 -15.91
N GLN A 12 3.87 33.69 -15.09
CA GLN A 12 4.50 34.15 -13.84
C GLN A 12 4.76 32.99 -12.88
N ILE A 13 3.78 32.09 -12.70
CA ILE A 13 3.97 30.85 -11.90
C ILE A 13 5.12 30.01 -12.47
N GLN A 14 5.19 29.84 -13.79
CA GLN A 14 6.25 29.05 -14.43
C GLN A 14 7.64 29.66 -14.16
N LEU A 15 7.79 30.98 -14.31
CA LEU A 15 9.06 31.67 -14.05
C LEU A 15 9.49 31.57 -12.58
N LEU A 16 8.55 31.78 -11.64
CA LEU A 16 8.86 31.71 -10.21
C LEU A 16 9.18 30.28 -9.74
N LEU A 17 8.54 29.27 -10.33
CA LEU A 17 8.88 27.87 -10.05
C LEU A 17 10.22 27.47 -10.68
N ALA A 18 10.56 28.03 -11.85
CA ALA A 18 11.85 27.80 -12.50
C ALA A 18 13.01 28.43 -11.71
N SER A 19 12.78 29.52 -10.98
CA SER A 19 13.76 30.14 -10.08
C SER A 19 13.89 29.44 -8.71
N ASN A 20 13.39 28.21 -8.56
CA ASN A 20 13.43 27.41 -7.34
C ASN A 20 12.76 28.07 -6.11
N MET A 21 11.82 28.99 -6.31
CA MET A 21 11.06 29.56 -5.17
C MET A 21 10.14 28.53 -4.53
N THR A 22 9.99 28.63 -3.22
CA THR A 22 9.06 27.80 -2.45
C THR A 22 7.61 28.21 -2.73
N TYR A 23 6.66 27.30 -2.50
CA TYR A 23 5.24 27.59 -2.75
C TYR A 23 4.71 28.76 -1.92
N GLU A 24 5.25 28.99 -0.72
CA GLU A 24 4.86 30.09 0.15
C GLU A 24 5.28 31.44 -0.46
N GLN A 25 6.53 31.55 -0.91
CA GLN A 25 7.05 32.74 -1.59
C GLN A 25 6.28 33.05 -2.88
N VAL A 26 5.86 32.03 -3.62
CA VAL A 26 5.04 32.21 -4.83
C VAL A 26 3.63 32.71 -4.48
N MET A 27 3.05 32.23 -3.37
CA MET A 27 1.74 32.67 -2.89
C MET A 27 1.76 34.10 -2.34
N GLU A 28 2.85 34.54 -1.72
CA GLU A 28 3.04 35.93 -1.31
C GLU A 28 3.08 36.90 -2.51
N ARG A 29 3.74 36.50 -3.61
CA ARG A 29 3.85 37.33 -4.82
C ARG A 29 2.57 37.37 -5.66
N ILE A 30 1.76 36.32 -5.62
CA ILE A 30 0.51 36.22 -6.39
C ILE A 30 -0.66 36.06 -5.40
N PRO A 31 -1.24 37.17 -4.93
CA PRO A 31 -2.31 37.12 -3.94
C PRO A 31 -3.54 36.39 -4.51
N GLY A 32 -4.18 35.58 -3.66
CA GLY A 32 -5.35 34.77 -4.02
C GLY A 32 -5.04 33.40 -4.65
N LEU A 33 -3.76 33.05 -4.81
CA LEU A 33 -3.36 31.77 -5.36
C LEU A 33 -3.38 30.66 -4.30
N LYS A 34 -4.13 29.58 -4.55
CA LYS A 34 -4.17 28.40 -3.67
C LYS A 34 -2.99 27.46 -3.93
N LYS A 35 -2.45 26.84 -2.86
CA LYS A 35 -1.38 25.83 -2.94
C LYS A 35 -1.73 24.65 -3.85
N SER A 36 -3.00 24.22 -3.88
CA SER A 36 -3.48 23.15 -4.78
C SER A 36 -3.38 23.53 -6.26
N THR A 37 -3.65 24.80 -6.58
CA THR A 37 -3.51 25.35 -7.93
C THR A 37 -2.05 25.38 -8.35
N LEU A 38 -1.16 25.85 -7.47
CA LEU A 38 0.29 25.80 -7.70
C LEU A 38 0.79 24.38 -7.94
N GLY A 39 0.37 23.42 -7.11
CA GLY A 39 0.75 22.01 -7.29
C GLY A 39 0.31 21.47 -8.65
N ARG A 40 -0.89 21.83 -9.12
CA ARG A 40 -1.40 21.42 -10.44
C ARG A 40 -0.55 22.01 -11.58
N TYR A 41 -0.23 23.30 -11.53
CA TYR A 41 0.58 23.96 -12.57
C TYR A 41 2.05 23.54 -12.51
N ALA A 42 2.60 23.34 -11.32
CA ALA A 42 3.94 22.78 -11.15
C ALA A 42 4.05 21.40 -11.80
N ASN A 43 3.05 20.53 -11.59
CA ASN A 43 3.01 19.22 -12.24
C ASN A 43 2.80 19.30 -13.76
N LYS A 44 2.12 20.35 -14.25
CA LYS A 44 1.88 20.59 -15.67
C LYS A 44 3.17 21.07 -16.38
N PHE A 45 3.88 22.02 -15.79
CA PHE A 45 5.08 22.62 -16.38
C PHE A 45 6.34 21.77 -16.16
N PHE A 46 6.42 21.07 -15.04
CA PHE A 46 7.59 20.25 -14.66
C PHE A 46 7.19 18.78 -14.50
N PRO A 47 6.94 18.05 -15.60
CA PRO A 47 6.45 16.68 -15.55
C PRO A 47 7.46 15.70 -14.92
N LYS A 48 8.77 16.01 -15.00
CA LYS A 48 9.87 15.22 -14.42
C LYS A 48 10.07 15.45 -12.91
N ARG A 49 9.32 16.34 -12.28
CA ARG A 49 9.43 16.61 -10.83
C ARG A 49 9.06 15.36 -10.03
N MET A 50 9.84 15.05 -8.99
CA MET A 50 9.50 13.96 -8.07
C MET A 50 8.12 14.22 -7.43
N LYS A 51 7.21 13.28 -7.65
CA LYS A 51 5.86 13.31 -7.07
C LYS A 51 5.85 12.45 -5.82
N ALA A 52 5.12 12.88 -4.80
CA ALA A 52 4.77 11.97 -3.72
C ALA A 52 4.00 10.78 -4.32
N THR A 53 4.38 9.56 -3.94
CA THR A 53 3.69 8.35 -4.40
C THR A 53 2.22 8.45 -4.00
N PRO A 54 1.28 8.39 -4.95
CA PRO A 54 -0.13 8.46 -4.64
C PRO A 54 -0.57 7.21 -3.86
N GLY A 55 -1.51 7.38 -2.94
CA GLY A 55 -2.17 6.28 -2.24
C GLY A 55 -1.88 6.19 -0.74
N ARG A 56 -2.59 5.27 -0.09
CA ARG A 56 -2.46 5.01 1.35
C ARG A 56 -1.16 4.24 1.60
N ARG A 57 -0.35 4.73 2.55
CA ARG A 57 0.85 4.01 3.01
C ARG A 57 0.46 2.65 3.59
N ALA A 58 1.26 1.63 3.31
CA ALA A 58 1.05 0.30 3.86
C ALA A 58 1.18 0.34 5.40
N THR A 59 0.30 -0.38 6.10
CA THR A 59 0.34 -0.50 7.57
C THR A 59 1.61 -1.22 8.05
N ILE A 60 2.16 -2.11 7.22
CA ILE A 60 3.35 -2.91 7.52
C ILE A 60 4.44 -2.53 6.53
N GLY A 61 5.61 -2.17 7.04
CA GLY A 61 6.79 -1.86 6.23
C GLY A 61 7.42 -3.10 5.60
N GLU A 62 8.28 -2.88 4.59
CA GLU A 62 8.92 -3.99 3.87
C GLU A 62 9.89 -4.79 4.75
N THR A 63 10.50 -4.17 5.77
CA THR A 63 11.39 -4.84 6.73
C THR A 63 10.64 -5.89 7.54
N THR A 64 9.54 -5.50 8.18
CA THR A 64 8.66 -6.42 8.93
C THR A 64 8.09 -7.50 8.00
N LYS A 65 7.70 -7.13 6.78
CA LYS A 65 7.22 -8.08 5.77
C LYS A 65 8.30 -9.11 5.42
N SER A 66 9.55 -8.68 5.24
CA SER A 66 10.70 -9.55 4.97
C SER A 66 10.99 -10.51 6.13
N TYR A 67 10.90 -10.02 7.36
CA TYR A 67 11.04 -10.86 8.55
C TYR A 67 9.95 -11.94 8.61
N ILE A 68 8.68 -11.56 8.45
CA ILE A 68 7.56 -12.53 8.45
C ILE A 68 7.74 -13.56 7.34
N ARG A 69 8.15 -13.13 6.14
CA ARG A 69 8.45 -14.05 5.03
C ARG A 69 9.48 -15.09 5.43
N ARG A 70 10.59 -14.67 6.05
CA ARG A 70 11.65 -15.56 6.54
C ARG A 70 11.11 -16.55 7.58
N GLN A 71 10.27 -16.09 8.50
CA GLN A 71 9.70 -16.95 9.55
C GLN A 71 8.67 -17.95 9.06
N VAL A 72 7.92 -17.61 8.02
CA VAL A 72 7.03 -18.56 7.34
C VAL A 72 7.84 -19.62 6.60
N ILE A 73 8.92 -19.24 5.91
CA ILE A 73 9.81 -20.18 5.20
C ILE A 73 10.52 -21.12 6.18
N LYS A 74 11.03 -20.58 7.29
CA LYS A 74 11.67 -21.36 8.36
C LYS A 74 10.69 -22.31 9.06
N GLY A 75 9.39 -22.04 8.96
CA GLY A 75 8.33 -22.86 9.58
C GLY A 75 8.02 -22.50 11.03
N GLU A 76 8.56 -21.38 11.55
CA GLU A 76 8.18 -20.84 12.87
C GLU A 76 6.72 -20.35 12.84
N PHE A 77 6.33 -19.67 11.75
CA PHE A 77 4.93 -19.28 11.52
C PHE A 77 4.19 -20.32 10.68
N LYS A 78 3.80 -21.43 11.34
CA LYS A 78 3.03 -22.52 10.71
C LYS A 78 1.64 -22.09 10.25
N THR A 79 1.05 -21.07 10.87
CA THR A 79 -0.30 -20.58 10.57
C THR A 79 -0.33 -19.07 10.46
N ALA A 80 -1.33 -18.56 9.72
CA ALA A 80 -1.59 -17.12 9.67
C ALA A 80 -1.93 -16.53 11.05
N LYS A 81 -2.48 -17.34 11.96
CA LYS A 81 -2.78 -16.93 13.34
C LYS A 81 -1.52 -16.65 14.14
N ALA A 82 -0.46 -17.46 13.96
CA ALA A 82 0.83 -17.21 14.60
C ALA A 82 1.45 -15.88 14.12
N ALA A 83 1.42 -15.62 12.81
CA ALA A 83 1.87 -14.33 12.26
C ALA A 83 1.03 -13.15 12.78
N HIS A 84 -0.29 -13.35 12.97
CA HIS A 84 -1.18 -12.33 13.52
C HIS A 84 -0.88 -12.02 14.99
N GLN A 85 -0.69 -13.04 15.82
CA GLN A 85 -0.31 -12.87 17.22
C GLN A 85 1.03 -12.13 17.36
N TYR A 86 2.01 -12.49 16.54
CA TYR A 86 3.30 -11.80 16.50
C TYR A 86 3.15 -10.31 16.14
N LEU A 87 2.39 -10.02 15.08
CA LEU A 87 2.13 -8.64 14.65
C LEU A 87 1.38 -7.82 15.71
N ASN A 88 0.40 -8.41 16.39
CA ASN A 88 -0.30 -7.76 17.48
C ASN A 88 0.62 -7.52 18.69
N GLY A 89 1.52 -8.47 19.00
CA GLY A 89 2.51 -8.33 20.07
C GLY A 89 3.52 -7.21 19.81
N LEU A 90 3.81 -6.92 18.53
CA LEU A 90 4.61 -5.76 18.12
C LEU A 90 3.83 -4.43 18.12
N GLY A 91 2.54 -4.43 18.45
CA GLY A 91 1.70 -3.24 18.48
C GLY A 91 1.07 -2.84 17.13
N TYR A 92 1.14 -3.70 16.10
CA TYR A 92 0.44 -3.42 14.85
C TYR A 92 -1.07 -3.65 15.00
N THR A 93 -1.87 -2.61 14.75
CA THR A 93 -3.33 -2.71 14.69
C THR A 93 -3.77 -3.33 13.36
N ILE A 94 -3.56 -4.65 13.19
CA ILE A 94 -3.95 -5.39 11.99
C ILE A 94 -4.98 -6.46 12.32
N GLY A 95 -6.07 -6.50 11.56
CA GLY A 95 -7.04 -7.59 11.65
C GLY A 95 -6.50 -8.87 11.01
N TYR A 96 -7.04 -10.02 11.41
CA TYR A 96 -6.66 -11.33 10.88
C TYR A 96 -6.75 -11.42 9.34
N SER A 97 -7.80 -10.82 8.75
CA SER A 97 -7.97 -10.74 7.29
C SER A 97 -6.87 -9.92 6.59
N GLY A 98 -6.35 -8.89 7.27
CA GLY A 98 -5.20 -8.11 6.82
C GLY A 98 -3.93 -8.95 6.75
N VAL A 99 -3.70 -9.80 7.76
CA VAL A 99 -2.57 -10.75 7.78
C VAL A 99 -2.69 -11.77 6.64
N LEU A 100 -3.89 -12.28 6.37
CA LEU A 100 -4.09 -13.16 5.21
C LEU A 100 -3.76 -12.47 3.88
N LYS A 101 -4.18 -11.20 3.70
CA LYS A 101 -3.80 -10.41 2.52
C LYS A 101 -2.29 -10.17 2.46
N LEU A 102 -1.65 -9.90 3.59
CA LEU A 102 -0.20 -9.74 3.69
C LEU A 102 0.53 -11.01 3.22
N LEU A 103 0.16 -12.18 3.75
CA LEU A 103 0.75 -13.46 3.36
C LEU A 103 0.55 -13.75 1.86
N LYS A 104 -0.66 -13.50 1.33
CA LYS A 104 -0.94 -13.61 -0.11
C LYS A 104 -0.05 -12.67 -0.95
N SER A 105 0.18 -11.45 -0.50
CA SER A 105 1.08 -10.48 -1.18
C SER A 105 2.56 -10.92 -1.18
N MET A 106 2.92 -11.90 -0.36
CA MET A 106 4.24 -12.54 -0.33
C MET A 106 4.26 -13.88 -1.07
N ASN A 107 3.24 -14.17 -1.86
CA ASN A 107 3.04 -15.42 -2.60
C ASN A 107 2.82 -16.67 -1.74
N PHE A 108 2.49 -16.52 -0.44
CA PHE A 108 2.08 -17.66 0.37
C PHE A 108 0.61 -17.99 0.15
N ARG A 109 0.34 -19.29 -0.06
CA ARG A 109 -1.02 -19.83 -0.22
C ARG A 109 -1.32 -20.81 0.91
N ALA A 110 -2.60 -20.92 1.27
CA ALA A 110 -3.04 -21.92 2.22
C ALA A 110 -2.86 -23.31 1.62
N LYS A 111 -2.28 -24.23 2.41
CA LYS A 111 -2.23 -25.64 2.02
C LYS A 111 -3.63 -26.22 2.11
N ILE A 112 -4.11 -26.79 1.01
CA ILE A 112 -5.37 -27.55 1.02
C ILE A 112 -5.15 -28.79 1.89
N LYS A 113 -5.97 -28.95 2.93
CA LYS A 113 -5.94 -30.15 3.77
C LYS A 113 -6.37 -31.34 2.92
N ALA A 114 -5.50 -32.34 2.79
CA ALA A 114 -5.86 -33.59 2.14
C ALA A 114 -7.08 -34.20 2.86
N LYS A 115 -8.14 -34.51 2.11
CA LYS A 115 -9.32 -35.16 2.67
C LYS A 115 -8.90 -36.54 3.17
N LYS A 116 -8.97 -36.76 4.48
CA LYS A 116 -8.93 -38.11 5.03
C LYS A 116 -10.33 -38.67 4.90
N PRO A 117 -10.53 -39.81 4.19
CA PRO A 117 -11.85 -40.39 4.07
C PRO A 117 -12.34 -40.80 5.47
N LEU A 118 -13.63 -40.57 5.75
CA LEU A 118 -14.25 -40.95 7.02
C LEU A 118 -14.15 -42.47 7.26
N LEU A 119 -14.25 -43.25 6.19
CA LEU A 119 -14.20 -44.71 6.21
C LEU A 119 -12.95 -45.20 5.49
N SER A 120 -12.31 -46.21 6.09
CA SER A 120 -11.28 -47.01 5.42
C SER A 120 -11.91 -47.75 4.22
N LYS A 121 -11.07 -48.20 3.29
CA LYS A 121 -11.51 -48.97 2.11
C LYS A 121 -12.34 -50.19 2.52
N GLN A 122 -11.89 -50.93 3.54
CA GLN A 122 -12.58 -52.10 4.09
C GLN A 122 -13.99 -51.77 4.62
N HIS A 123 -14.15 -50.65 5.33
CA HIS A 123 -15.47 -50.24 5.83
C HIS A 123 -16.45 -49.84 4.72
N LYS A 124 -15.94 -49.36 3.58
CA LYS A 124 -16.77 -49.06 2.41
C LYS A 124 -17.21 -50.34 1.71
N GLU A 125 -16.31 -51.31 1.57
CA GLU A 125 -16.61 -52.61 0.95
C GLU A 125 -17.67 -53.38 1.75
N ARG A 126 -17.57 -53.42 3.09
CA ARG A 126 -18.60 -54.04 3.95
C ARG A 126 -19.98 -53.38 3.88
N ARG A 127 -20.08 -52.13 3.43
CA ARG A 127 -21.36 -51.41 3.29
C ARG A 127 -22.02 -51.59 1.92
N LEU A 128 -21.26 -52.06 0.93
CA LEU A 128 -21.72 -52.27 -0.44
C LEU A 128 -22.10 -53.73 -0.73
N ALA A 129 -21.75 -54.65 0.16
CA ALA A 129 -22.22 -56.03 0.20
C ALA A 129 -23.55 -56.12 0.97
#